data_AF-A0A9E4EFA8-F1
#
_entry.id   AF-A0A9E4EFA8-F1
#
_cell.length_a   1.000
_cell.length_b   1.000
_cell.length_c   1.000
_cell.angle_alpha   90.00
_cell.angle_beta   90.00
_cell.angle_gamma   90.00
#
_symmetry.space_group_name_H-M   'P 1'
#
loop_
_entity.id
_entity.type
_entity.pdbx_description
1 polymer ?
#
loop_
_entity_poly.entity_id
_entity_poly.type
_entity_poly.pdbx_seq_one_letter_code
_entity_poly.pdbx_strand_id
1 'polypeptide(L)'
;MTKRPGRFLLAVILATAGCGVFTEPLPRHVALLAEDPPVVTIPDTVSAGMEFEVSFTTLYLGYCQRPGPTEVEIVDLVARITPFTLSLTPKGRACPDAAHEIRRAAKVKFDRPGLARVLLRGLTNSDSATTLEFDVVVRATNT
;
A
#
# COMPACT_ATOMS: atom_id res chain seq x y z
N MET A 1 30.47 -14.42 -69.04
CA MET A 1 31.40 -15.06 -68.09
C MET A 1 31.26 -14.37 -66.73
N THR A 2 30.35 -14.82 -65.87
CA THR A 2 30.55 -15.74 -64.73
C THR A 2 31.38 -15.18 -63.57
N LYS A 3 30.71 -14.72 -62.50
CA LYS A 3 30.72 -15.31 -61.13
C LYS A 3 30.24 -14.30 -60.06
N ARG A 4 29.15 -14.64 -59.36
CA ARG A 4 28.92 -14.20 -57.97
C ARG A 4 29.82 -15.03 -57.04
N PRO A 5 30.29 -14.43 -55.92
CA PRO A 5 29.89 -14.93 -54.61
C PRO A 5 29.58 -13.75 -53.66
N GLY A 6 28.48 -13.72 -52.91
CA GLY A 6 28.11 -14.73 -51.93
C GLY A 6 28.94 -14.52 -50.66
N ARG A 7 28.56 -13.55 -49.81
CA ARG A 7 29.11 -13.40 -48.46
C ARG A 7 28.02 -13.41 -47.41
N PHE A 8 28.08 -14.53 -46.68
CA PHE A 8 27.35 -14.95 -45.50
C PHE A 8 27.63 -14.05 -44.29
N LEU A 9 26.56 -13.80 -43.52
CA LEU A 9 26.46 -13.81 -42.06
C LEU A 9 27.59 -13.25 -41.18
N LEU A 10 27.22 -12.32 -40.28
CA LEU A 10 27.20 -12.60 -38.84
C LEU A 10 26.34 -11.53 -38.12
N ALA A 11 25.09 -11.88 -37.77
CA ALA A 11 24.29 -11.11 -36.84
C ALA A 11 24.50 -11.71 -35.44
N VAL A 12 25.28 -11.03 -34.61
CA VAL A 12 25.49 -11.39 -33.20
C VAL A 12 24.25 -10.97 -32.41
N ILE A 13 23.37 -11.92 -32.12
CA ILE A 13 22.22 -11.72 -31.22
C ILE A 13 22.77 -11.84 -29.79
N LEU A 14 23.01 -10.70 -29.14
CA LEU A 14 23.26 -10.62 -27.70
C LEU A 14 21.96 -10.94 -26.96
N ALA A 15 21.77 -12.22 -26.61
CA ALA A 15 20.75 -12.63 -25.65
C ALA A 15 21.21 -12.21 -24.24
N THR A 16 20.80 -11.01 -23.80
CA THR A 16 20.88 -10.65 -22.38
C THR A 16 19.94 -11.58 -21.61
N ALA A 17 20.50 -12.63 -21.02
CA ALA A 17 19.84 -13.42 -19.99
C ALA A 17 19.63 -12.51 -18.77
N GLY A 18 18.52 -11.79 -18.75
CA GLY A 18 18.01 -11.18 -17.53
C GLY A 18 17.62 -12.30 -16.59
N CYS A 19 18.48 -12.61 -15.62
CA CYS A 19 18.12 -13.43 -14.48
C CYS A 19 17.04 -12.68 -13.67
N GLY A 20 15.79 -12.81 -14.09
CA GLY A 20 14.65 -12.44 -13.28
C GLY A 20 14.55 -13.44 -12.14
N VAL A 21 15.07 -13.09 -10.97
CA VAL A 21 14.77 -13.82 -9.73
C VAL A 21 13.29 -13.60 -9.45
N PHE A 22 12.45 -14.55 -9.88
CA PHE A 22 11.03 -14.59 -9.56
C PHE A 22 10.89 -14.96 -8.08
N THR A 23 11.05 -13.98 -7.19
CA THR A 23 10.48 -14.06 -5.84
C THR A 23 8.99 -13.78 -5.96
N GLU A 24 8.16 -14.80 -5.81
CA GLU A 24 6.71 -14.60 -5.71
C GLU A 24 6.40 -13.65 -4.55
N PRO A 25 5.56 -12.61 -4.76
CA PRO A 25 5.19 -11.70 -3.68
C PRO A 25 4.43 -12.47 -2.60
N LEU A 26 4.77 -12.20 -1.34
CA LEU A 26 4.10 -12.82 -0.20
C LEU A 26 2.59 -12.53 -0.23
N PRO A 27 1.73 -13.49 0.16
CA PRO A 27 0.30 -13.24 0.31
C PRO A 27 0.05 -12.05 1.24
N ARG A 28 -0.80 -11.12 0.79
CA ARG A 28 -1.18 -9.93 1.54
C ARG A 28 -2.65 -9.96 1.94
N HIS A 29 -2.93 -9.51 3.16
CA HIS A 29 -4.26 -9.42 3.74
C HIS A 29 -4.47 -8.01 4.29
N VAL A 30 -5.72 -7.52 4.31
CA VAL A 30 -6.02 -6.24 4.97
C VAL A 30 -5.63 -6.34 6.45
N ALA A 31 -4.97 -5.32 6.98
CA ALA A 31 -4.50 -5.33 8.35
C ALA A 31 -5.66 -5.17 9.35
N LEU A 32 -5.49 -5.78 10.52
CA LEU A 32 -6.34 -5.60 11.68
C LEU A 32 -6.05 -4.24 12.33
N LEU A 33 -7.08 -3.44 12.62
CA LEU A 33 -6.95 -2.21 13.39
C LEU A 33 -6.87 -2.55 14.88
N ALA A 34 -6.02 -1.84 15.63
CA ALA A 34 -5.62 -2.29 16.96
C ALA A 34 -6.69 -2.16 18.05
N GLU A 35 -7.59 -1.19 17.90
CA GLU A 35 -8.61 -0.88 18.89
C GLU A 35 -10.00 -0.95 18.24
N ASP A 36 -11.04 -1.07 19.07
CA ASP A 36 -12.43 -1.01 18.64
C ASP A 36 -13.22 -0.07 19.58
N PRO A 37 -13.47 1.20 19.21
CA PRO A 37 -13.17 1.78 17.90
C PRO A 37 -11.67 2.11 17.70
N PRO A 38 -11.15 2.04 16.46
CA PRO A 38 -9.76 2.40 16.17
C PRO A 38 -9.48 3.89 16.39
N VAL A 39 -8.37 4.22 17.05
CA VAL A 39 -7.87 5.61 17.11
C VAL A 39 -7.11 5.98 15.83
N VAL A 40 -7.57 7.06 15.18
CA VAL A 40 -6.96 7.64 13.98
C VAL A 40 -6.68 9.11 14.22
N THR A 41 -5.46 9.54 13.94
CA THR A 41 -5.04 10.94 13.97
C THR A 41 -4.97 11.49 12.55
N ILE A 42 -5.77 12.52 12.29
CA ILE A 42 -5.86 13.19 10.99
C ILE A 42 -6.12 14.69 11.22
N PRO A 43 -5.46 15.61 10.48
CA PRO A 43 -5.80 17.03 10.52
C PRO A 43 -7.22 17.26 10.00
N ASP A 44 -7.96 18.15 10.65
CA ASP A 44 -9.28 18.60 10.19
C ASP A 44 -9.20 19.54 8.98
N THR A 45 -8.07 20.24 8.82
CA THR A 45 -7.81 21.21 7.76
C THR A 45 -6.40 21.06 7.21
N VAL A 46 -6.26 21.10 5.88
CA VAL A 46 -4.99 21.01 5.15
C VAL A 46 -4.95 22.00 3.98
N SER A 47 -3.77 22.20 3.39
CA SER A 47 -3.60 23.06 2.20
C SER A 47 -3.53 22.24 0.92
N ALA A 48 -4.17 22.71 -0.15
CA ALA A 48 -4.13 22.09 -1.46
C ALA A 48 -2.70 22.03 -2.00
N GLY A 49 -2.30 20.88 -2.54
CA GLY A 49 -0.96 20.64 -3.06
C GLY A 49 0.08 20.22 -2.01
N MET A 50 -0.25 20.25 -0.72
CA MET A 50 0.63 19.83 0.38
C MET A 50 0.32 18.41 0.85
N GLU A 51 1.37 17.64 1.14
CA GLU A 51 1.23 16.35 1.83
C GLU A 51 0.86 16.57 3.30
N PHE A 52 -0.01 15.71 3.83
CA PHE A 52 -0.29 15.59 5.26
C PHE A 52 -0.29 14.10 5.66
N GLU A 53 -0.15 13.86 6.96
CA GLU A 53 -0.08 12.49 7.50
C GLU A 53 -1.41 12.07 8.14
N VAL A 54 -1.80 10.83 7.87
CA VAL A 54 -2.85 10.10 8.59
C VAL A 54 -2.18 9.00 9.39
N SER A 55 -2.28 9.07 10.71
CA SER A 55 -1.60 8.20 11.67
C SER A 55 -2.64 7.25 12.31
N PHE A 56 -2.35 5.95 12.39
CA PHE A 56 -3.26 4.93 12.97
C PHE A 56 -2.46 3.72 13.47
N THR A 57 -3.08 2.83 14.25
CA THR A 57 -2.41 1.62 14.78
C THR A 57 -3.03 0.36 14.21
N THR A 58 -2.18 -0.57 13.76
CA THR A 58 -2.59 -1.91 13.31
C THR A 58 -2.02 -3.00 14.19
N LEU A 59 -2.69 -4.14 14.25
CA LEU A 59 -2.19 -5.37 14.86
C LEU A 59 -1.70 -6.34 13.79
N TYR A 60 -0.66 -7.10 14.14
CA TYR A 60 -0.26 -8.30 13.43
C TYR A 60 0.09 -9.42 14.41
N LEU A 61 -0.16 -10.66 14.00
CA LEU A 61 0.05 -11.86 14.79
C LEU A 61 1.45 -12.44 14.54
N GLY A 62 2.42 -11.93 15.30
CA GLY A 62 3.69 -12.59 15.60
C GLY A 62 4.49 -13.11 14.41
N TYR A 63 5.16 -14.24 14.63
CA TYR A 63 6.21 -14.83 13.77
C TYR A 63 5.77 -15.21 12.35
N CYS A 64 4.46 -15.24 12.09
CA CYS A 64 3.91 -15.63 10.81
C CYS A 64 3.37 -14.47 10.00
N GLN A 65 3.27 -13.30 10.61
CA GLN A 65 2.80 -12.11 9.96
C GLN A 65 3.86 -11.02 10.04
N ARG A 66 3.92 -10.19 9.01
CA ARG A 66 4.71 -8.97 9.05
C ARG A 66 3.87 -7.78 8.63
N PRO A 67 4.18 -6.60 9.17
CA PRO A 67 3.70 -5.34 8.62
C PRO A 67 3.92 -5.32 7.09
N GLY A 68 2.83 -5.28 6.33
CA GLY A 68 2.86 -5.05 4.89
C GLY A 68 2.83 -3.56 4.55
N PRO A 69 2.78 -3.23 3.25
CA PRO A 69 2.64 -1.85 2.78
C PRO A 69 1.29 -1.26 3.20
N THR A 70 1.23 0.06 3.26
CA THR A 70 -0.04 0.81 3.28
C THR A 70 -0.25 1.38 1.90
N GLU A 71 -1.34 0.98 1.24
CA GLU A 71 -1.71 1.54 -0.05
C GLU A 71 -2.57 2.80 0.16
N VAL A 72 -2.29 3.84 -0.63
CA VAL A 72 -3.06 5.07 -0.67
C VAL A 72 -3.49 5.29 -2.10
N GLU A 73 -4.80 5.28 -2.32
CA GLU A 73 -5.42 5.59 -3.60
C GLU A 73 -6.15 6.92 -3.48
N ILE A 74 -5.91 7.85 -4.39
CA ILE A 74 -6.57 9.16 -4.37
C ILE A 74 -7.32 9.35 -5.68
N VAL A 75 -8.62 9.57 -5.57
CA VAL A 75 -9.49 9.92 -6.69
C VAL A 75 -10.24 11.18 -6.31
N ASP A 76 -9.95 12.28 -7.00
CA ASP A 76 -10.47 13.61 -6.69
C ASP A 76 -10.20 14.03 -5.23
N LEU A 77 -11.26 14.25 -4.46
CA LEU A 77 -11.21 14.64 -3.05
C LEU A 77 -11.49 13.45 -2.13
N VAL A 78 -11.24 12.22 -2.61
CA VAL A 78 -11.40 10.99 -1.82
C VAL A 78 -10.07 10.24 -1.78
N ALA A 79 -9.50 10.08 -0.59
CA ALA A 79 -8.33 9.26 -0.35
C ALA A 79 -8.74 7.96 0.35
N ARG A 80 -8.40 6.81 -0.22
CA ARG A 80 -8.59 5.49 0.37
C ARG A 80 -7.26 4.96 0.87
N ILE A 81 -7.17 4.67 2.15
CA ILE A 81 -6.00 4.13 2.83
C ILE A 81 -6.30 2.68 3.20
N THR A 82 -5.48 1.75 2.72
CA THR A 82 -5.60 0.32 3.03
C THR A 82 -4.26 -0.21 3.54
N PRO A 83 -4.07 -0.35 4.86
CA PRO A 83 -2.93 -1.08 5.41
C PRO A 83 -3.04 -2.58 5.14
N PHE A 84 -1.90 -3.21 4.82
CA PHE A 84 -1.80 -4.65 4.64
C PHE A 84 -0.87 -5.30 5.67
N THR A 85 -1.10 -6.59 5.86
CA THR A 85 -0.27 -7.54 6.58
C THR A 85 0.17 -8.63 5.61
N LEU A 86 1.44 -9.02 5.66
CA LEU A 86 2.02 -10.09 4.85
C LEU A 86 2.01 -11.39 5.64
N SER A 87 1.60 -12.50 5.01
CA SER A 87 1.69 -13.83 5.59
C SER A 87 3.03 -14.49 5.21
N LEU A 88 3.82 -14.85 6.21
CA LEU A 88 5.09 -15.57 6.08
C LEU A 88 4.91 -17.09 6.12
N THR A 89 3.84 -17.59 6.73
CA THR A 89 3.56 -19.03 6.77
C THR A 89 2.63 -19.44 5.62
N PRO A 90 2.86 -20.63 5.05
CA PRO A 90 1.89 -21.27 4.16
C PRO A 90 0.55 -21.45 4.87
N LYS A 91 -0.55 -21.36 4.11
CA LYS A 91 -1.91 -21.59 4.62
C LYS A 91 -1.98 -22.92 5.40
N GLY A 92 -2.60 -22.90 6.58
CA GLY A 92 -2.90 -24.10 7.36
C GLY A 92 -1.85 -24.53 8.40
N ARG A 93 -0.77 -23.77 8.61
CA ARG A 93 0.11 -23.98 9.78
C ARG A 93 -0.32 -23.13 10.95
N ALA A 94 -0.29 -23.71 12.16
CA ALA A 94 -0.47 -22.97 13.40
C ALA A 94 0.56 -21.84 13.51
N CYS A 95 0.10 -20.63 13.81
CA CYS A 95 0.97 -19.53 14.13
C CYS A 95 1.10 -19.40 15.64
N PRO A 96 2.32 -19.34 16.21
CA PRO A 96 2.48 -18.92 17.59
C PRO A 96 2.06 -17.45 17.70
N ASP A 97 0.96 -17.21 18.41
CA ASP A 97 0.32 -15.90 18.50
C ASP A 97 1.01 -15.02 19.55
N ALA A 98 1.74 -14.02 19.07
CA ALA A 98 2.03 -12.83 19.85
C ALA A 98 1.45 -11.64 19.08
N ALA A 99 0.42 -11.01 19.63
CA ALA A 99 -0.14 -9.80 19.04
C ALA A 99 0.85 -8.64 19.23
N HIS A 100 1.18 -7.97 18.15
CA HIS A 100 2.04 -6.79 18.18
C HIS A 100 1.33 -5.61 17.55
N GLU A 101 1.31 -4.49 18.28
CA GLU A 101 0.85 -3.22 17.76
C GLU A 101 1.95 -2.53 16.98
N ILE A 102 1.58 -1.92 15.85
CA ILE A 102 2.46 -1.07 15.07
C ILE A 102 1.73 0.21 14.67
N ARG A 103 2.35 1.33 15.01
CA ARG A 103 1.93 2.64 14.52
C ARG A 103 2.26 2.76 13.03
N ARG A 104 1.27 3.16 12.25
CA ARG A 104 1.33 3.38 10.81
C ARG A 104 1.09 4.86 10.51
N ALA A 105 1.68 5.30 9.42
CA ALA A 105 1.48 6.61 8.85
C ALA A 105 1.26 6.46 7.35
N ALA A 106 0.26 7.17 6.83
CA ALA A 106 0.00 7.29 5.41
C ALA A 106 0.10 8.75 5.01
N LYS A 107 0.85 9.04 3.93
CA LYS A 107 0.91 10.37 3.35
C LYS A 107 -0.21 10.54 2.34
N VAL A 108 -0.97 11.62 2.48
CA VAL A 108 -2.09 11.98 1.59
C VAL A 108 -1.88 13.39 1.08
N LYS A 109 -2.27 13.65 -0.17
CA LYS A 109 -2.20 14.96 -0.79
C LYS A 109 -3.42 15.16 -1.68
N PHE A 110 -4.12 16.27 -1.48
CA PHE A 110 -5.21 16.70 -2.35
C PHE A 110 -4.75 17.93 -3.14
N ASP A 111 -4.85 17.88 -4.46
CA ASP A 111 -4.39 18.97 -5.34
C ASP A 111 -5.43 20.10 -5.51
N ARG A 112 -6.69 19.84 -5.14
CA ARG A 112 -7.78 20.80 -5.27
C ARG A 112 -8.34 21.19 -3.90
N PRO A 113 -8.74 22.46 -3.70
CA PRO A 113 -9.46 22.85 -2.51
C PRO A 113 -10.88 22.25 -2.50
N GLY A 114 -11.46 22.10 -1.32
CA GLY A 114 -12.82 21.58 -1.12
C GLY A 114 -12.96 20.73 0.13
N LEU A 115 -14.14 20.15 0.32
CA LEU A 115 -14.38 19.14 1.34
C LEU A 115 -13.88 17.79 0.81
N ALA A 116 -12.84 17.26 1.44
CA ALA A 116 -12.27 15.96 1.12
C ALA A 116 -12.68 14.90 2.13
N ARG A 117 -12.63 13.64 1.69
CA ARG A 117 -12.89 12.48 2.52
C ARG A 117 -11.68 11.55 2.53
N VAL A 118 -11.31 11.12 3.72
CA VAL A 118 -10.31 10.08 3.94
C VAL A 118 -11.01 8.83 4.45
N LEU A 119 -10.82 7.72 3.75
CA LEU A 119 -11.40 6.42 4.03
C LEU A 119 -10.30 5.46 4.51
N LEU A 120 -10.30 5.09 5.78
CA LEU A 120 -9.38 4.06 6.30
C LEU A 120 -10.08 2.70 6.29
N ARG A 121 -9.61 1.77 5.45
CA ARG A 121 -10.15 0.41 5.33
C ARG A 121 -9.30 -0.59 6.09
N GLY A 122 -9.89 -1.28 7.06
CA GLY A 122 -9.21 -2.28 7.89
C GLY A 122 -10.11 -3.45 8.25
N LEU A 123 -9.58 -4.39 9.03
CA LEU A 123 -10.38 -5.38 9.78
C LEU A 123 -10.53 -4.92 11.23
N THR A 124 -11.60 -5.33 11.91
CA THR A 124 -11.75 -5.21 13.38
C THR A 124 -11.58 -6.58 14.04
N ASN A 125 -11.59 -6.62 15.39
CA ASN A 125 -11.45 -7.86 16.15
C ASN A 125 -12.54 -8.92 15.87
N SER A 126 -13.64 -8.56 15.21
CA SER A 126 -14.65 -9.49 14.71
C SER A 126 -14.35 -10.02 13.30
N ASP A 127 -13.13 -9.82 12.79
CA ASP A 127 -12.69 -10.09 11.41
C ASP A 127 -13.59 -9.45 10.34
N SER A 128 -14.39 -8.46 10.74
CA SER A 128 -15.29 -7.76 9.83
C SER A 128 -14.53 -6.64 9.13
N ALA A 129 -14.67 -6.58 7.80
CA ALA A 129 -14.16 -5.45 7.05
C ALA A 129 -14.87 -4.16 7.49
N THR A 130 -14.09 -3.18 7.95
CA THR A 130 -14.58 -1.87 8.36
C THR A 130 -13.98 -0.78 7.49
N THR A 131 -14.72 0.31 7.33
CA THR A 131 -14.23 1.55 6.71
C THR A 131 -14.59 2.70 7.63
N LEU A 132 -13.57 3.41 8.11
CA LEU A 132 -13.72 4.65 8.86
C LEU A 132 -13.66 5.83 7.88
N GLU A 133 -14.59 6.76 8.01
CA GLU A 133 -14.66 7.96 7.16
C GLU A 133 -14.33 9.21 7.98
N PHE A 134 -13.47 10.06 7.42
CA PHE A 134 -13.07 11.34 8.02
C PHE A 134 -13.21 12.43 6.97
N ASP A 135 -13.87 13.53 7.34
CA ASP A 135 -13.93 14.71 6.50
C ASP A 135 -12.77 15.66 6.82
N VAL A 136 -12.14 16.20 5.78
CA VAL A 136 -10.99 17.10 5.86
C VAL A 136 -11.25 18.32 4.98
N VAL A 137 -11.06 19.52 5.52
CA VAL A 137 -11.18 20.77 4.76
C VAL A 137 -9.86 21.05 4.04
N VAL A 138 -9.88 21.03 2.71
CA VAL A 138 -8.72 21.39 1.88
C VAL A 138 -8.85 22.86 1.47
N ARG A 139 -7.94 23.71 1.96
CA ARG A 139 -7.90 25.14 1.64
C ARG A 139 -7.05 25.40 0.41
N ALA A 140 -7.38 26.45 -0.35
CA ALA A 140 -6.52 26.91 -1.43
C ALA A 140 -5.18 27.38 -0.85
N THR A 141 -4.09 27.10 -1.56
CA THR A 141 -2.78 27.65 -1.22
C THR A 141 -2.69 29.07 -1.78
N ASN A 142 -2.60 30.06 -0.90
CA ASN A 142 -2.35 31.44 -1.31
C ASN A 142 -0.90 31.53 -1.78
N THR A 143 -0.68 31.51 -3.09
CA THR A 143 0.58 31.88 -3.73
C THR A 143 0.78 33.38 -3.73
#